data_AF-A0A0C9SM72-F1
#
_entry.id   AF-A0A0C9SM72-F1
#
_cell.length_a   1.000
_cell.length_b   1.000
_cell.length_c   1.000
_cell.angle_alpha   90.00
_cell.angle_beta   90.00
_cell.angle_gamma   90.00
#
_symmetry.space_group_name_H-M   'P 1'
#
loop_
_entity.id
_entity.type
_entity.pdbx_description
1 polymer ?
#
loop_
_entity_poly.entity_id
_entity_poly.type
_entity_poly.pdbx_seq_one_letter_code
_entity_poly.pdbx_strand_id
1 'polypeptide(L)'
;DSQSLRLWDTTSLGEGLAGSVSPKRAIEKVVQFNLRLVATGDIILFLFYMRENRVTVTTAQNNYALFHGVLGKKEDPIAFASPHVEKESKMVEWWSRSVKMLDKNDIVSAGHACITTLEGRQEYQQSADVIECLLS
;
A
#
# COMPACT_ATOMS: atom_id res chain seq x y z
N ASP A 1 9.80 -25.47 -4.68
CA ASP A 1 8.38 -25.13 -4.87
C ASP A 1 8.23 -23.70 -5.34
N SER A 2 7.73 -23.49 -6.55
CA SER A 2 7.49 -22.14 -7.10
C SER A 2 6.17 -21.60 -6.55
N GLN A 3 6.22 -20.60 -5.66
CA GLN A 3 5.03 -19.86 -5.25
C GLN A 3 4.71 -18.81 -6.31
N SER A 4 3.52 -18.88 -6.93
CA SER A 4 3.07 -17.86 -7.87
C SER A 4 2.28 -16.77 -7.13
N LEU A 5 2.82 -15.56 -7.06
CA LEU A 5 2.09 -14.40 -6.56
C LEU A 5 1.42 -13.67 -7.73
N ARG A 6 0.15 -13.29 -7.58
CA ARG A 6 -0.52 -12.38 -8.52
C ARG A 6 -0.67 -11.02 -7.85
N LEU A 7 -0.13 -9.99 -8.49
CA LEU A 7 -0.29 -8.61 -8.06
C LEU A 7 -1.32 -7.92 -8.95
N TRP A 8 -2.32 -7.30 -8.33
CA TRP A 8 -3.31 -6.49 -9.04
C TRP A 8 -3.10 -5.03 -8.67
N ASP A 9 -2.67 -4.24 -9.66
CA ASP A 9 -2.58 -2.80 -9.49
C ASP A 9 -3.98 -2.16 -9.58
N THR A 10 -4.26 -1.20 -8.70
CA THR A 10 -5.55 -0.51 -8.64
C THR A 10 -5.40 0.92 -9.12
N THR A 11 -6.44 1.47 -9.75
CA THR A 11 -6.44 2.91 -10.03
C THR A 11 -6.37 3.68 -8.72
N SER A 12 -5.48 4.68 -8.64
CA SER A 12 -5.37 5.55 -7.46
C SER A 12 -6.74 6.12 -7.07
N LEU A 13 -7.10 5.90 -5.81
CA LEU A 13 -8.16 6.64 -5.12
C LEU A 13 -7.63 8.05 -4.91
N GLY A 14 -7.67 8.87 -5.96
CA GLY A 14 -7.11 10.21 -5.93
C GLY A 14 -7.67 11.00 -4.75
N GLU A 15 -6.79 11.68 -4.02
CA GLU A 15 -7.20 12.83 -3.23
C GLU A 15 -7.88 13.80 -4.20
N GLY A 16 -9.16 14.09 -3.97
CA GLY A 16 -9.90 15.00 -4.81
C GLY A 16 -9.11 16.29 -5.02
N LEU A 17 -9.14 16.79 -6.26
CA LEU A 17 -8.80 18.15 -6.75
C LEU A 17 -7.65 18.29 -7.75
N ALA A 18 -6.88 17.25 -8.11
CA ALA A 18 -5.77 17.40 -9.08
C ALA A 18 -5.76 16.42 -10.29
N GLY A 19 -6.82 15.63 -10.48
CA GLY A 19 -6.91 14.66 -11.59
C GLY A 19 -8.14 14.90 -12.47
N SER A 20 -8.02 14.57 -13.77
CA SER A 20 -9.04 14.69 -14.82
C SER A 20 -10.27 13.77 -14.67
N VAL A 21 -10.39 13.06 -13.53
CA VAL A 21 -11.47 12.12 -13.23
C VAL A 21 -12.16 12.58 -11.95
N SER A 22 -13.49 12.71 -11.99
CA SER A 22 -14.25 13.09 -10.80
C SER A 22 -14.04 12.05 -9.68
N PRO A 23 -13.84 12.47 -8.41
CA PRO A 23 -13.57 11.56 -7.29
C PRO A 23 -14.59 10.41 -7.19
N LYS A 24 -15.87 10.70 -7.47
CA LYS A 24 -16.95 9.71 -7.52
C LYS A 24 -16.71 8.61 -8.55
N ARG A 25 -16.23 8.95 -9.75
CA ARG A 25 -15.98 7.98 -10.83
C ARG A 25 -14.72 7.16 -10.60
N ALA A 26 -13.73 7.72 -9.90
CA ALA A 26 -12.56 6.97 -9.44
C ALA A 26 -12.96 5.93 -8.38
N ILE A 27 -13.76 6.34 -7.38
CA ILE A 27 -14.31 5.43 -6.37
C ILE A 27 -15.15 4.33 -7.01
N GLU A 28 -16.06 4.66 -7.92
CA GLU A 28 -16.89 3.66 -8.63
C GLU A 28 -16.04 2.62 -9.37
N LYS A 29 -14.97 3.04 -10.07
CA LYS A 29 -14.06 2.13 -10.77
C LYS A 29 -13.29 1.23 -9.81
N VAL A 30 -12.79 1.78 -8.71
CA VAL A 30 -12.05 1.00 -7.69
C VAL A 30 -12.99 0.01 -7.02
N VAL A 31 -14.21 0.43 -6.67
CA VAL A 31 -15.25 -0.45 -6.12
C VAL A 31 -15.59 -1.58 -7.09
N GLN A 32 -15.86 -1.28 -8.36
CA GLN A 32 -16.16 -2.30 -9.37
C GLN A 32 -15.00 -3.27 -9.61
N PHE A 33 -13.77 -2.76 -9.63
CA PHE A 33 -12.57 -3.59 -9.81
C PHE A 33 -12.38 -4.53 -8.61
N ASN A 34 -12.47 -4.02 -7.39
CA ASN A 34 -12.33 -4.82 -6.19
C ASN A 34 -13.47 -5.82 -6.03
N LEU A 35 -14.73 -5.46 -6.30
CA LEU A 35 -15.84 -6.42 -6.24
C LEU A 35 -15.63 -7.60 -7.22
N ARG A 36 -15.02 -7.35 -8.39
CA ARG A 36 -14.65 -8.42 -9.32
C ARG A 36 -13.50 -9.29 -8.80
N LEU A 37 -12.55 -8.71 -8.09
CA LEU A 37 -11.42 -9.44 -7.49
C LEU A 37 -11.83 -10.24 -6.25
N VAL A 38 -12.60 -9.64 -5.34
CA VAL A 38 -13.14 -10.33 -4.15
C VAL A 38 -14.03 -11.49 -4.59
N ALA A 39 -14.79 -11.34 -5.68
CA ALA A 39 -15.58 -12.42 -6.25
C ALA A 39 -14.75 -13.62 -6.75
N THR A 40 -13.43 -13.48 -6.95
CA THR A 40 -12.57 -14.64 -7.25
C THR A 40 -12.17 -15.41 -5.99
N GLY A 41 -12.30 -14.82 -4.79
CA GLY A 41 -12.04 -15.49 -3.51
C GLY A 41 -10.57 -15.61 -3.10
N ASP A 42 -9.65 -15.01 -3.86
CA ASP A 42 -8.21 -15.30 -3.76
C ASP A 42 -7.34 -14.11 -3.26
N ILE A 43 -7.96 -13.05 -2.72
CA ILE A 43 -7.18 -11.93 -2.16
C ILE A 43 -6.67 -12.33 -0.78
N ILE A 44 -5.34 -12.45 -0.65
CA ILE A 44 -4.67 -12.81 0.61
C ILE A 44 -4.02 -11.63 1.32
N LEU A 45 -3.89 -10.47 0.65
CA LEU A 45 -3.26 -9.27 1.19
C LEU A 45 -3.66 -8.04 0.39
N PHE A 46 -4.00 -6.95 1.08
CA PHE A 46 -4.08 -5.62 0.50
C PHE A 46 -2.80 -4.84 0.80
N LEU A 47 -2.21 -4.23 -0.22
CA LEU A 47 -1.00 -3.42 -0.08
C LEU A 47 -1.32 -1.94 -0.29
N PHE A 48 -1.26 -1.15 0.77
CA PHE A 48 -1.52 0.27 0.72
C PHE A 48 -0.23 1.06 0.49
N TYR A 49 -0.16 1.71 -0.68
CA TYR A 49 0.97 2.55 -1.05
C TYR A 49 0.86 3.94 -0.40
N MET A 50 1.71 4.21 0.58
CA MET A 50 1.68 5.43 1.40
C MET A 50 2.96 6.25 1.22
N ARG A 51 2.86 7.38 0.52
CA ARG A 51 3.98 8.30 0.32
C ARG A 51 4.07 9.31 1.48
N GLU A 52 5.26 9.41 2.07
CA GLU A 52 5.57 10.21 3.28
C GLU A 52 4.95 11.62 3.33
N ASN A 53 4.96 12.37 2.21
CA ASN A 53 4.53 13.77 2.17
C ASN A 53 3.17 14.02 1.50
N ARG A 54 2.43 12.97 1.13
CA ARG A 54 1.18 13.15 0.37
C ARG A 54 -0.05 12.53 1.00
N VAL A 55 0.10 11.67 2.01
CA VAL A 55 -1.06 11.02 2.61
C VAL A 55 -1.40 11.72 3.92
N THR A 56 -2.53 12.45 3.92
CA THR A 56 -3.09 12.95 5.17
C THR A 56 -3.66 11.79 6.00
N VAL A 57 -3.71 11.94 7.32
CA VAL A 57 -4.39 10.98 8.22
C VAL A 57 -5.81 10.69 7.74
N THR A 58 -6.54 11.75 7.35
CA THR A 58 -7.90 11.65 6.83
C THR A 58 -7.99 10.79 5.56
N THR A 59 -7.05 10.96 4.62
CA THR A 59 -6.98 10.13 3.42
C THR A 59 -6.70 8.66 3.75
N ALA A 60 -5.76 8.41 4.67
CA ALA A 60 -5.46 7.06 5.13
C ALA A 60 -6.68 6.39 5.79
N GLN A 61 -7.39 7.11 6.65
CA GLN A 61 -8.62 6.61 7.30
C GLN A 61 -9.73 6.33 6.30
N ASN A 62 -9.97 7.24 5.35
CA ASN A 62 -11.00 7.06 4.33
C ASN A 62 -10.73 5.84 3.45
N ASN A 63 -9.47 5.68 3.03
CA ASN A 63 -9.07 4.52 2.23
C ASN A 63 -9.18 3.23 3.06
N TYR A 64 -8.70 3.24 4.30
CA TYR A 64 -8.80 2.10 5.22
C TYR A 64 -10.27 1.67 5.45
N ALA A 65 -11.16 2.63 5.71
CA ALA A 65 -12.60 2.37 5.85
C ALA A 65 -13.24 1.86 4.56
N LEU A 66 -12.84 2.39 3.40
CA LEU A 66 -13.30 1.88 2.11
C LEU A 66 -12.87 0.42 1.90
N PHE A 67 -11.63 0.06 2.27
CA PHE A 67 -11.15 -1.31 2.17
C PHE A 67 -11.93 -2.26 3.09
N HIS A 68 -12.03 -1.94 4.39
CA HIS A 68 -12.77 -2.76 5.35
C HIS A 68 -14.27 -2.83 5.10
N GLY A 69 -14.86 -1.78 4.52
CA GLY A 69 -16.31 -1.67 4.36
C GLY A 69 -16.85 -2.10 3.00
N VAL A 70 -16.05 -1.96 1.93
CA VAL A 70 -16.54 -2.13 0.54
C VAL A 70 -15.69 -3.09 -0.28
N LEU A 71 -14.37 -3.11 -0.07
CA LEU A 71 -13.44 -3.80 -0.98
C LEU A 71 -12.88 -5.11 -0.43
N GLY A 72 -12.99 -5.36 0.87
CA GLY A 72 -12.51 -6.57 1.53
C GLY A 72 -13.39 -6.92 2.72
N LYS A 73 -13.01 -7.98 3.43
CA LYS A 73 -13.57 -8.31 4.74
C LYS A 73 -12.77 -7.61 5.81
N LYS A 74 -13.37 -7.44 6.99
CA LYS A 74 -12.70 -6.80 8.12
C LYS A 74 -11.43 -7.54 8.55
N GLU A 75 -11.36 -8.83 8.23
CA GLU A 75 -10.29 -9.74 8.61
C GLU A 75 -9.16 -9.80 7.58
N ASP A 76 -9.32 -9.22 6.39
CA ASP A 76 -8.28 -9.27 5.36
C ASP A 76 -7.08 -8.40 5.76
N PRO A 77 -5.84 -8.94 5.72
CA PRO A 77 -4.67 -8.21 6.18
C PRO A 77 -4.35 -7.04 5.25
N ILE A 78 -4.00 -5.89 5.84
CA ILE A 78 -3.56 -4.69 5.13
C ILE A 78 -2.10 -4.42 5.50
N ALA A 79 -1.21 -4.45 4.52
CA ALA A 79 0.19 -4.04 4.67
C ALA A 79 0.44 -2.67 4.04
N PHE A 80 1.49 -1.99 4.48
CA PHE A 80 1.84 -0.65 4.02
C PHE A 80 3.16 -0.65 3.25
N ALA A 81 3.15 -0.10 2.04
CA ALA A 81 4.33 0.14 1.23
C ALA A 81 4.67 1.63 1.21
N SER A 82 5.82 1.99 1.77
CA SER A 82 6.22 3.38 1.96
C SER A 82 7.45 3.73 1.12
N PRO A 83 7.25 4.29 -0.08
CA PRO A 83 8.34 4.82 -0.90
C PRO A 83 8.78 6.20 -0.37
N HIS A 84 9.86 6.75 -0.94
CA HIS A 84 10.27 8.13 -0.73
C HIS A 84 10.82 8.45 0.67
N VAL A 85 10.98 7.43 1.52
CA VAL A 85 11.57 7.55 2.86
C VAL A 85 13.11 7.40 2.82
N GLU A 86 13.69 7.38 1.62
CA GLU A 86 15.14 7.29 1.41
C GLU A 86 15.96 8.47 1.98
N LYS A 87 15.31 9.57 2.35
CA LYS A 87 15.98 10.72 2.99
C LYS A 87 16.26 10.48 4.46
N GLU A 88 15.62 9.47 5.05
CA GLU A 88 15.82 9.08 6.43
C GLU A 88 17.16 8.36 6.56
N SER A 89 17.86 8.62 7.68
CA SER A 89 19.11 7.92 8.00
C SER A 89 18.89 6.41 8.05
N LYS A 90 17.75 5.97 8.59
CA LYS A 90 17.25 4.61 8.52
C LYS A 90 15.77 4.62 8.15
N MET A 91 15.42 3.96 7.05
CA MET A 91 14.05 3.96 6.53
C MET A 91 13.04 3.34 7.50
N VAL A 92 13.46 2.34 8.29
CA VAL A 92 12.62 1.70 9.32
C VAL A 92 12.26 2.63 10.49
N GLU A 93 13.09 3.64 10.77
CA GLU A 93 12.81 4.61 11.84
C GLU A 93 11.62 5.50 11.47
N TRP A 94 11.44 5.80 10.18
CA TRP A 94 10.24 6.47 9.69
C TRP A 94 8.97 5.68 10.01
N TRP A 95 8.96 4.38 9.71
CA TRP A 95 7.81 3.52 10.00
C TRP A 95 7.45 3.54 11.48
N SER A 96 8.46 3.50 12.36
CA SER A 96 8.26 3.53 13.82
C SER A 96 7.56 4.81 14.31
N ARG A 97 7.69 5.91 13.59
CA ARG A 97 6.96 7.17 13.86
C ARG A 97 5.57 7.15 13.23
N SER A 98 5.47 6.68 11.98
CA SER A 98 4.22 6.63 11.22
C SER A 98 3.20 5.65 11.83
N VAL A 99 3.64 4.48 12.31
CA VAL A 99 2.72 3.48 12.89
C VAL A 99 1.97 4.02 14.11
N LYS A 100 2.62 4.83 14.95
CA LYS A 100 1.96 5.47 16.11
C LYS A 100 0.83 6.41 15.69
N MET A 101 0.95 7.04 14.53
CA MET A 101 -0.10 7.86 13.97
C MET A 101 -1.24 7.00 13.42
N LEU A 102 -0.94 5.88 12.76
CA LEU A 102 -1.93 4.94 12.26
C LEU A 102 -2.74 4.30 13.40
N ASP A 103 -2.04 3.82 14.44
CA ASP A 103 -2.66 3.20 15.63
C ASP A 103 -3.63 4.14 16.33
N LYS A 104 -3.25 5.42 16.48
CA LYS A 104 -4.13 6.47 17.07
C LYS A 104 -5.40 6.75 16.26
N ASN A 105 -5.44 6.30 15.01
CA ASN A 105 -6.52 6.53 14.06
C ASN A 105 -7.23 5.23 13.67
N ASP A 106 -7.07 4.18 14.48
CA ASP A 106 -7.68 2.85 14.31
C ASP A 106 -7.30 2.15 12.98
N ILE A 107 -6.14 2.49 12.44
CA ILE A 107 -5.58 1.87 11.24
C ILE A 107 -4.57 0.80 11.66
N VAL A 108 -4.91 -0.47 11.42
CA VAL A 108 -4.07 -1.62 11.77
C VAL A 108 -3.26 -2.06 10.56
N SER A 109 -1.97 -2.34 10.79
CA SER A 109 -1.06 -2.87 9.78
C SER A 109 -0.71 -4.32 10.08
N ALA A 110 -0.89 -5.20 9.09
CA ALA A 110 -0.41 -6.58 9.11
C ALA A 110 1.10 -6.68 8.78
N GLY A 111 1.69 -5.62 8.22
CA GLY A 111 3.09 -5.59 7.81
C GLY A 111 3.46 -4.29 7.10
N HIS A 112 4.75 -4.03 6.93
CA HIS A 112 5.22 -2.85 6.22
C HIS A 112 6.47 -3.14 5.39
N ALA A 113 6.65 -2.32 4.36
CA ALA A 113 7.85 -2.30 3.55
C ALA A 113 8.24 -0.84 3.29
N CYS A 114 9.47 -0.46 3.63
CA CYS A 114 10.03 0.82 3.24
C CYS A 114 10.82 0.64 1.94
N ILE A 115 10.41 1.32 0.87
CA ILE A 115 10.90 1.06 -0.48
C ILE A 115 11.81 2.21 -0.92
N THR A 116 12.96 1.88 -1.50
CA THR A 116 13.86 2.86 -2.09
C THR A 116 14.20 2.48 -3.52
N THR A 117 14.30 3.49 -4.38
CA THR A 117 14.86 3.36 -5.73
C THR A 117 16.22 4.07 -5.83
N LEU A 118 16.78 4.55 -4.72
CA LEU A 118 18.08 5.20 -4.73
C LEU A 118 19.19 4.16 -4.72
N GLU A 119 19.91 4.10 -5.84
CA GLU A 119 21.15 3.35 -5.96
C GLU A 119 22.17 3.85 -4.91
N GLY A 120 22.98 2.93 -4.38
CA GLY A 120 23.96 3.20 -3.33
C GLY A 120 23.42 3.11 -1.89
N ARG A 121 22.10 2.95 -1.69
CA ARG A 121 21.53 2.53 -0.40
C ARG A 121 21.74 1.02 -0.22
N GLN A 122 22.04 0.60 1.00
CA GLN A 122 22.21 -0.83 1.31
C GLN A 122 20.94 -1.62 1.03
N GLU A 123 19.78 -1.04 1.35
CA GLU A 123 18.46 -1.65 1.15
C GLU A 123 18.13 -1.87 -0.34
N TYR A 124 18.62 -0.98 -1.21
CA TYR A 124 18.50 -1.15 -2.66
C TYR A 124 19.27 -2.39 -3.12
N GLN A 125 20.54 -2.51 -2.70
CA GLN A 125 21.38 -3.65 -3.08
C GLN A 125 20.81 -4.97 -2.54
N GLN A 126 20.40 -5.00 -1.27
CA GLN A 126 19.77 -6.18 -0.67
C GLN A 126 18.53 -6.63 -1.45
N SER A 127 17.71 -5.68 -1.92
CA SER A 127 16.53 -5.98 -2.72
C SER A 127 16.90 -6.53 -4.10
N ALA A 128 17.93 -5.96 -4.74
CA ALA A 128 18.43 -6.42 -6.04
C ALA A 128 18.93 -7.88 -5.97
N ASP A 129 19.72 -8.21 -4.94
CA ASP A 129 20.28 -9.56 -4.76
C ASP A 129 19.17 -10.61 -4.56
N VAL A 130 18.11 -10.25 -3.81
CA VAL A 130 16.94 -11.14 -3.62
C VAL A 130 16.17 -11.33 -4.92
N ILE A 131 15.96 -10.27 -5.70
CA ILE A 131 15.27 -10.35 -7.00
C ILE A 131 16.07 -11.22 -7.96
N GLU A 132 17.39 -11.05 -8.03
CA GLU A 132 18.26 -11.87 -8.86
C GLU A 132 18.14 -13.36 -8.49
N CYS A 133 18.16 -13.68 -7.20
CA CYS A 133 17.98 -15.06 -6.71
C CYS A 133 16.57 -15.63 -6.96
N LEU A 134 15.54 -14.77 -7.05
CA LEU A 134 14.17 -15.21 -7.37
C LEU A 134 13.96 -15.44 -8.87
N LEU A 135 14.79 -14.82 -9.71
CA LEU A 135 14.70 -14.91 -11.18
C LEU A 135 15.68 -15.93 -11.78
N SER A 136 16.69 -16.37 -11.02
CA SER A 136 17.64 -17.43 -11.38
C SER A 136 17.05 -18.83 -11.24
#